data_AF-A0A448MST8-F1
#
_entry.id   AF-A0A448MST8-F1
#
_cell.length_a   1.000
_cell.length_b   1.000
_cell.length_c   1.000
_cell.angle_alpha   90.00
_cell.angle_beta   90.00
_cell.angle_gamma   90.00
#
_symmetry.space_group_name_H-M   'P 1'
#
loop_
_entity.id
_entity.type
_entity.pdbx_description
1 polymer ?
#
loop_
_entity_poly.entity_id
_entity_poly.type
_entity_poly.pdbx_seq_one_letter_code
_entity_poly.pdbx_strand_id
1 'polypeptide(L)'
;MTLDYPVPFHTPNLVWDSTIAIYLFLLGISSGAVQLAIAFKRSHKLENPSKNWIIRAGVILGSVPTLIGLTLLIFHLARPWTFWKLMFNYQFNSVMSMGVMLFQIYMLFLVLWV
;
A
#
# COMPACT_ATOMS: atom_id res chain seq x y z
N MET A 1 13.84 5.19 37.37
CA MET A 1 14.98 4.80 36.52
C MET A 1 14.39 4.18 35.26
N THR A 2 13.99 5.04 34.31
CA THR A 2 13.57 4.59 32.97
C THR A 2 14.86 4.31 32.20
N LEU A 3 15.00 3.11 31.66
CA LEU A 3 16.16 2.74 30.87
C LEU A 3 16.06 3.49 29.53
N ASP A 4 16.72 4.64 29.44
CA ASP A 4 16.89 5.39 28.19
C ASP A 4 17.93 4.68 27.31
N TYR A 5 17.57 3.53 26.75
CA TYR A 5 18.31 3.00 25.62
C TYR A 5 18.04 3.94 24.44
N PRO A 6 19.07 4.54 23.81
CA PRO A 6 18.88 5.31 22.59
C PRO A 6 18.43 4.34 21.51
N VAL A 7 17.13 4.30 21.25
CA VAL A 7 16.60 3.69 20.03
C VAL A 7 17.23 4.44 18.86
N PRO A 8 18.02 3.78 18.01
CA PRO A 8 18.68 4.46 16.90
C PRO A 8 17.65 5.18 16.04
N PHE A 9 17.96 6.40 15.60
CA PHE A 9 17.17 7.23 14.68
C PHE A 9 15.92 7.93 15.23
N HIS A 10 15.58 7.84 16.53
CA HIS A 10 14.57 8.75 17.11
C HIS A 10 15.21 10.11 17.43
N THR A 11 14.97 11.09 16.55
CA THR A 11 15.33 12.49 16.80
C THR A 11 14.07 13.30 17.07
N PRO A 12 14.12 14.36 17.88
CA PRO A 12 12.96 15.22 18.14
C PRO A 12 12.40 15.91 16.88
N ASN A 13 13.12 15.89 15.76
CA ASN A 13 12.70 16.42 14.46
C ASN A 13 12.21 15.33 13.49
N LEU A 14 12.11 14.06 13.92
CA LEU A 14 11.63 12.98 13.06
C LEU A 14 10.10 13.06 12.94
N VAL A 15 9.63 13.69 11.87
CA VAL A 15 8.19 13.86 11.58
C VAL A 15 7.54 12.57 11.07
N TRP A 16 8.34 11.60 10.60
CA TRP A 16 7.86 10.32 10.09
C TRP A 16 8.14 9.18 11.05
N ASP A 17 7.07 8.66 11.62
CA ASP A 17 7.13 7.49 12.48
C ASP A 17 7.47 6.23 11.69
N SER A 18 8.08 5.24 12.35
CA SER A 18 8.40 3.92 11.78
C SER A 18 7.19 3.23 11.11
N THR A 19 5.98 3.51 11.60
CA THR A 19 4.72 3.02 11.03
C THR A 19 4.54 3.43 9.56
N ILE A 20 5.02 4.62 9.18
CA ILE A 20 4.93 5.13 7.80
C ILE A 20 5.71 4.26 6.82
N ALA A 21 6.92 3.86 7.22
CA ALA A 21 7.77 3.02 6.39
C ALA A 21 7.13 1.64 6.13
N ILE A 22 6.46 1.07 7.13
CA ILE A 22 5.89 -0.28 7.04
C ILE A 22 4.79 -0.35 5.98
N TYR A 23 3.79 0.55 6.03
CA TYR A 23 2.70 0.47 5.06
C TYR A 23 3.15 0.87 3.65
N LEU A 24 4.08 1.83 3.50
CA LEU A 24 4.65 2.18 2.19
C LEU A 24 5.43 1.00 1.59
N PHE A 25 6.17 0.27 2.43
CA PHE A 25 6.89 -0.93 2.01
C PHE A 25 5.95 -2.05 1.57
N LEU A 26 4.89 -2.33 2.34
CA LEU A 26 3.88 -3.33 1.99
C LEU A 26 3.18 -2.99 0.66
N LEU A 27 2.88 -1.71 0.43
CA LEU A 27 2.27 -1.24 -0.80
C LEU A 27 3.25 -1.29 -2.00
N GLY A 28 4.54 -1.08 -1.75
CA GLY A 28 5.60 -1.32 -2.71
C GLY A 28 5.70 -2.79 -3.16
N ILE A 29 5.72 -3.73 -2.21
CA ILE A 29 5.72 -5.17 -2.51
C ILE A 29 4.48 -5.55 -3.33
N SER A 30 3.33 -5.03 -2.92
CA SER A 30 2.06 -5.32 -3.59
C SER A 30 2.04 -4.85 -5.04
N SER A 31 2.33 -3.57 -5.28
CA SER A 31 2.34 -3.00 -6.63
C SER A 31 3.42 -3.64 -7.52
N GLY A 32 4.56 -4.03 -6.96
CA GLY A 32 5.62 -4.76 -7.66
C GLY A 32 5.20 -6.17 -8.08
N ALA A 33 4.56 -6.92 -7.17
CA ALA A 33 4.07 -8.27 -7.46
C ALA A 33 2.99 -8.28 -8.56
N VAL A 34 2.06 -7.31 -8.51
CA VAL A 34 1.00 -7.16 -9.52
C VAL A 34 1.59 -6.81 -10.89
N GLN A 35 2.55 -5.86 -10.95
CA GLN A 35 3.22 -5.48 -12.19
C GLN A 35 3.96 -6.66 -12.83
N LEU A 36 4.70 -7.44 -12.03
CA LEU A 36 5.38 -8.65 -12.50
C LEU A 36 4.40 -9.70 -13.00
N ALA A 37 3.28 -9.91 -12.31
CA ALA A 37 2.27 -10.87 -12.73
C ALA A 37 1.59 -10.46 -14.05
N ILE A 38 1.28 -9.17 -14.23
CA ILE A 38 0.73 -8.63 -15.48
C ILE A 38 1.74 -8.75 -16.62
N ALA A 39 3.00 -8.37 -16.39
CA ALA A 39 4.07 -8.49 -17.38
C ALA A 39 4.26 -9.95 -17.80
N PHE A 40 4.27 -10.87 -16.84
CA PHE A 40 4.39 -12.30 -17.09
C PHE A 40 3.22 -12.86 -17.90
N LYS A 41 1.97 -12.51 -17.52
CA LYS A 41 0.74 -12.86 -18.26
C LYS A 41 0.81 -12.41 -19.72
N ARG A 42 1.30 -11.19 -19.96
CA ARG A 42 1.38 -10.58 -21.29
C ARG A 42 2.49 -11.19 -22.14
N SER A 43 3.67 -11.41 -21.57
CA SER A 43 4.82 -11.97 -22.31
C SER A 43 4.63 -13.43 -22.72
N HIS A 44 3.98 -14.24 -21.88
CA HIS A 44 3.82 -15.68 -22.13
C HIS A 44 2.48 -16.07 -22.78
N LYS A 45 1.61 -15.10 -23.12
CA LYS A 45 0.27 -15.32 -23.70
C LYS A 45 -0.47 -16.51 -23.08
N LEU A 46 -0.54 -16.55 -21.75
CA LEU A 46 -1.10 -17.70 -21.02
C LEU A 46 -2.56 -17.93 -21.42
N GLU A 47 -2.88 -19.11 -21.98
CA GLU A 47 -4.25 -19.52 -22.31
C GLU A 47 -5.15 -19.64 -21.07
N ASN A 48 -4.58 -20.04 -19.93
CA ASN A 48 -5.28 -20.16 -18.65
C ASN A 48 -4.53 -19.47 -17.49
N PRO A 49 -4.64 -18.13 -17.35
CA PRO A 49 -3.93 -17.37 -16.32
C PRO A 49 -4.25 -17.82 -14.90
N SER A 50 -5.50 -18.23 -14.64
CA SER A 50 -6.00 -18.63 -13.32
C SER A 50 -5.36 -19.92 -12.78
N LYS A 51 -4.86 -20.81 -13.65
CA LYS A 51 -4.17 -22.04 -13.23
C LYS A 51 -2.69 -21.81 -12.92
N ASN A 52 -2.13 -20.68 -13.34
CA ASN A 52 -0.72 -20.42 -13.18
C ASN A 52 -0.41 -19.95 -11.75
N TRP A 53 0.51 -20.65 -11.09
CA TRP A 53 0.92 -20.35 -9.71
C TRP A 53 1.50 -18.93 -9.57
N ILE A 54 2.18 -18.40 -10.60
CA ILE A 54 2.77 -17.06 -10.61
C ILE A 54 1.68 -15.99 -10.57
N ILE A 55 0.61 -16.16 -11.36
CA ILE A 55 -0.51 -15.22 -11.40
C ILE A 55 -1.29 -15.28 -10.08
N ARG A 56 -1.52 -16.48 -9.53
CA ARG A 56 -2.16 -16.65 -8.22
C ARG A 56 -1.34 -16.02 -7.09
N ALA A 57 -0.02 -16.21 -7.10
CA ALA A 57 0.89 -15.57 -6.15
C ALA A 57 0.84 -14.05 -6.30
N GLY A 58 0.84 -13.52 -7.53
CA GLY A 58 0.70 -12.09 -7.81
C GLY A 58 -0.62 -11.49 -7.29
N VAL A 59 -1.73 -12.22 -7.41
CA VAL A 59 -3.03 -11.82 -6.86
C VAL A 59 -2.98 -11.77 -5.33
N ILE A 60 -2.48 -12.82 -4.68
CA ILE A 60 -2.39 -12.88 -3.20
C ILE A 60 -1.45 -11.79 -2.67
N LEU A 61 -0.27 -11.64 -3.28
CA LEU A 61 0.71 -10.61 -2.93
C LEU A 61 0.24 -9.20 -3.31
N GLY A 62 -0.70 -9.06 -4.24
CA GLY A 62 -1.36 -7.80 -4.56
C GLY A 62 -2.45 -7.43 -3.54
N SER A 63 -3.23 -8.40 -3.08
CA SER A 63 -4.38 -8.11 -2.22
C SER A 63 -4.01 -8.03 -0.73
N VAL A 64 -3.25 -9.00 -0.22
CA VAL A 64 -3.01 -9.14 1.23
C VAL A 64 -2.17 -7.98 1.80
N PRO A 65 -1.00 -7.63 1.24
CA PRO A 65 -0.20 -6.52 1.75
C PRO A 65 -0.91 -5.17 1.58
N THR A 66 -1.73 -5.00 0.54
CA THR A 66 -2.53 -3.78 0.33
C THR A 66 -3.56 -3.59 1.43
N LEU A 67 -4.31 -4.64 1.79
CA LEU A 67 -5.30 -4.58 2.88
C LEU A 67 -4.64 -4.25 4.22
N ILE A 68 -3.51 -4.88 4.53
CA ILE A 68 -2.76 -4.63 5.76
C ILE A 68 -2.20 -3.19 5.76
N GLY A 69 -1.56 -2.76 4.67
CA GLY A 69 -1.01 -1.41 4.55
C GLY A 69 -2.07 -0.31 4.68
N LEU A 70 -3.23 -0.48 4.04
CA LEU A 70 -4.35 0.46 4.16
C LEU A 70 -4.91 0.52 5.57
N THR A 71 -5.06 -0.65 6.23
CA THR A 71 -5.54 -0.71 7.61
C THR A 71 -4.62 0.07 8.53
N LEU A 72 -3.30 -0.16 8.43
CA LEU A 72 -2.30 0.57 9.20
C LEU A 72 -2.31 2.08 8.91
N LEU A 73 -2.48 2.48 7.65
CA LEU A 73 -2.56 3.88 7.24
C LEU A 73 -3.76 4.60 7.87
N ILE A 74 -4.92 3.96 7.90
CA ILE A 74 -6.15 4.51 8.50
C ILE A 74 -5.97 4.72 10.01
N PHE A 75 -5.34 3.77 10.70
CA PHE A 75 -5.07 3.88 12.14
C PHE A 75 -3.97 4.90 12.47
N HIS A 76 -2.95 5.04 11.63
CA HIS A 76 -1.87 6.00 11.82
C HIS A 76 -2.36 7.46 11.77
N LEU A 77 -3.43 7.76 11.03
CA LEU A 77 -3.94 9.13 10.87
C LEU A 77 -4.62 9.74 12.10
N ALA A 78 -4.60 9.07 13.26
CA ALA A 78 -5.19 9.48 14.54
C ALA A 78 -6.71 9.74 14.55
N ARG A 79 -7.38 9.81 13.40
CA ARG A 79 -8.83 10.00 13.25
C ARG A 79 -9.42 9.12 12.14
N PRO A 80 -9.52 7.80 12.36
CA PRO A 80 -9.99 6.85 11.35
C PRO A 80 -11.41 7.17 10.84
N TRP A 81 -12.28 7.68 11.71
CA TRP A 81 -13.66 8.04 11.36
C TRP A 81 -13.78 9.22 10.38
N THR A 82 -12.79 10.12 10.36
CA THR A 82 -12.79 11.28 9.44
C THR A 82 -12.11 10.99 8.11
N PHE A 83 -11.43 9.85 7.97
CA PHE A 83 -10.67 9.50 6.77
C PHE A 83 -11.51 9.54 5.49
N TRP A 84 -12.78 9.10 5.58
CA TRP A 84 -13.71 9.13 4.45
C TRP A 84 -13.91 10.52 3.82
N LYS A 85 -13.74 11.61 4.57
CA LYS A 85 -13.90 12.98 4.06
C LYS A 85 -12.77 13.32 3.09
N LEU A 86 -11.58 12.77 3.34
CA LEU A 86 -10.39 12.93 2.50
C LEU A 86 -10.52 12.17 1.17
N MET A 87 -11.37 11.13 1.12
CA MET A 87 -11.67 10.41 -0.12
C MET A 87 -12.56 11.20 -1.08
N PHE A 88 -13.19 12.30 -0.63
CA PHE A 88 -14.04 13.13 -1.48
C PHE A 88 -13.53 14.58 -1.63
N ASN A 89 -12.60 15.03 -0.78
CA ASN A 89 -12.05 16.39 -0.79
C ASN A 89 -10.55 16.37 -1.11
N TYR A 90 -10.22 16.46 -2.40
CA TYR A 90 -8.83 16.38 -2.87
C TYR A 90 -8.16 17.76 -2.96
N GLN A 91 -6.91 17.83 -2.51
CA GLN A 91 -6.02 18.99 -2.61
C GLN A 91 -4.73 18.56 -3.32
N PHE A 92 -4.53 18.96 -4.58
CA PHE A 92 -3.33 18.58 -5.34
C PHE A 92 -2.03 19.15 -4.77
N ASN A 93 -2.08 20.21 -3.95
CA ASN A 93 -0.88 20.74 -3.28
C ASN A 93 -0.41 19.88 -2.09
N SER A 94 -1.18 18.86 -1.68
CA SER A 94 -0.85 18.00 -0.54
C SER A 94 -0.44 16.61 -0.99
N VAL A 95 0.76 16.19 -0.59
CA VAL A 95 1.31 14.84 -0.81
C VAL A 95 0.37 13.76 -0.25
N MET A 96 -0.25 14.03 0.90
CA MET A 96 -1.20 13.09 1.52
C MET A 96 -2.45 12.89 0.65
N SER A 97 -3.02 13.97 0.10
CA SER A 97 -4.20 13.89 -0.76
C SER A 97 -3.88 13.22 -2.10
N MET A 98 -2.70 13.45 -2.67
CA MET A 98 -2.24 12.73 -3.86
C MET A 98 -2.11 11.23 -3.59
N GLY A 99 -1.56 10.85 -2.43
CA GLY A 99 -1.45 9.46 -2.02
C GLY A 99 -2.81 8.77 -1.95
N VAL A 100 -3.81 9.41 -1.32
CA VAL A 100 -5.18 8.86 -1.23
C VAL A 100 -5.84 8.71 -2.61
N MET A 101 -5.57 9.61 -3.55
CA MET A 101 -6.06 9.50 -4.93
C MET A 101 -5.42 8.32 -5.66
N LEU A 102 -4.08 8.18 -5.57
CA LEU A 102 -3.34 7.07 -6.18
C LEU A 102 -3.77 5.72 -5.59
N PHE A 103 -4.04 5.64 -4.29
CA PHE A 103 -4.54 4.41 -3.68
C PHE A 103 -5.90 3.98 -4.21
N GLN A 104 -6.81 4.92 -4.42
CA GLN A 104 -8.13 4.60 -4.97
C GLN A 104 -8.05 4.06 -6.40
N ILE A 105 -7.19 4.67 -7.22
CA ILE A 105 -6.92 4.18 -8.58
C ILE A 105 -6.32 2.77 -8.51
N TYR A 106 -5.31 2.56 -7.67
CA TYR A 106 -4.66 1.26 -7.52
C TYR A 106 -5.63 0.16 -7.05
N MET A 107 -6.50 0.46 -6.09
CA MET A 107 -7.53 -0.46 -5.62
C MET A 107 -8.53 -0.84 -6.72
N LEU A 108 -8.94 0.14 -7.53
CA LEU A 108 -9.81 -0.11 -8.67
C LEU A 108 -9.14 -1.04 -9.69
N PHE A 109 -7.85 -0.83 -9.99
CA PHE A 109 -7.08 -1.73 -10.85
C PHE A 109 -6.93 -3.14 -10.26
N LEU A 110 -6.67 -3.25 -8.97
CA LEU A 110 -6.59 -4.54 -8.29
C LEU A 110 -7.91 -5.30 -8.40
N VAL A 111 -9.04 -4.66 -8.09
CA VAL A 111 -10.37 -5.30 -8.15
C VAL A 111 -10.73 -5.72 -9.57
N LEU A 112 -10.36 -4.94 -10.59
CA LEU A 112 -10.59 -5.31 -11.99
C LEU A 112 -9.66 -6.43 -12.48
N TRP A 113 -8.51 -6.62 -11.84
CA TRP A 113 -7.49 -7.57 -12.26
C TRP A 113 -7.63 -8.95 -11.61
N VAL A 114 -8.07 -9.00 -10.34
CA VAL A 114 -8.40 -10.23 -9.61
C VAL A 114 -9.57 -10.94 -10.27
#